data_AF-A0A0C2SY61-F1
#
_entry.id   AF-A0A0C2SY61-F1
#
_cell.length_a   1.000
_cell.length_b   1.000
_cell.length_c   1.000
_cell.angle_alpha   90.00
_cell.angle_beta   90.00
_cell.angle_gamma   90.00
#
_symmetry.space_group_name_H-M   'P 1'
#
loop_
_entity.id
_entity.type
_entity.pdbx_description
1 polymer ?
#
loop_
_entity_poly.entity_id
_entity_poly.type
_entity_poly.pdbx_seq_one_letter_code
_entity_poly.pdbx_strand_id
1 'polypeptide(L)'
;MPTTVHITEYAPPVLRAASPASSVGTVYGEDQTSLSDLELNDAALARKYEDLLELRKPRKEEEEANQFLLLERPEKGSQAEKELYEKTMVSLRRQIRDLEDDEIFDQMLLRGSQAGLVQPPSSNDIDKLMRSMMGPDVQTISSIAHKARGVLETETVAPGPWLKKNPPVVSLLDPDDESEIDAESVLAAIRTREVEP
;
A
#
# COMPACT_ATOMS: atom_id res chain seq x y z
N MET A 1 -37.97 -12.28 -36.14
CA MET A 1 -37.69 -11.43 -34.96
C MET A 1 -38.15 -12.19 -33.72
N PRO A 2 -37.24 -12.71 -32.88
CA PRO A 2 -37.62 -13.40 -31.65
C PRO A 2 -38.05 -12.39 -30.58
N THR A 3 -39.28 -12.51 -30.09
CA THR A 3 -39.79 -11.70 -28.97
C THR A 3 -39.40 -12.37 -27.66
N THR A 4 -38.55 -11.69 -26.89
CA THR A 4 -38.18 -12.10 -25.54
C THR A 4 -39.35 -11.82 -24.61
N VAL A 5 -40.00 -12.88 -24.14
CA VAL A 5 -41.11 -12.80 -23.18
C VAL A 5 -40.51 -12.79 -21.78
N HIS A 6 -40.49 -11.63 -21.13
CA HIS A 6 -40.09 -11.52 -19.74
C HIS A 6 -41.27 -11.98 -18.86
N ILE A 7 -41.17 -13.21 -18.34
CA ILE A 7 -42.09 -13.72 -17.33
C ILE A 7 -41.65 -13.11 -16.00
N THR A 8 -42.42 -12.15 -15.51
CA THR A 8 -42.28 -11.62 -14.16
C THR A 8 -42.96 -12.58 -13.20
N GLU A 9 -42.20 -13.49 -12.60
CA GLU A 9 -42.67 -14.22 -11.42
C GLU A 9 -42.87 -13.20 -10.30
N TYR A 10 -44.13 -12.82 -10.08
CA TYR A 10 -44.49 -12.01 -8.92
C TYR A 10 -44.19 -12.81 -7.66
N ALA A 11 -43.43 -12.22 -6.75
CA ALA A 11 -43.23 -12.79 -5.42
C ALA A 11 -44.59 -13.06 -4.77
N PRO A 12 -44.77 -14.21 -4.08
CA PRO A 12 -46.02 -14.54 -3.41
C PRO A 12 -46.43 -13.38 -2.48
N PRO A 13 -47.71 -12.98 -2.48
CA PRO A 13 -48.16 -11.84 -1.71
C PRO A 13 -47.83 -12.04 -0.24
N VAL A 14 -47.03 -11.12 0.31
CA VAL A 14 -46.69 -11.13 1.73
C VAL A 14 -47.98 -10.87 2.50
N LEU A 15 -48.61 -11.93 3.02
CA LEU A 15 -49.75 -11.85 3.92
C LEU A 15 -49.27 -11.25 5.25
N ARG A 16 -49.21 -9.93 5.32
CA ARG A 16 -49.00 -9.22 6.58
C ARG A 16 -50.26 -9.37 7.42
N ALA A 17 -50.09 -9.60 8.72
CA ALA A 17 -51.19 -9.47 9.66
C ALA A 17 -51.85 -8.10 9.46
N ALA A 18 -53.18 -8.04 9.53
CA ALA A 18 -53.88 -6.77 9.52
C ALA A 18 -53.24 -5.85 10.58
N SER A 19 -52.90 -4.62 10.20
CA SER A 19 -52.43 -3.62 11.17
C SER A 19 -53.40 -3.61 12.36
N PRO A 20 -52.91 -3.57 13.61
CA PRO A 20 -53.79 -3.59 14.77
C PRO A 20 -54.88 -2.53 14.61
N ALA A 21 -56.15 -2.92 14.76
CA ALA A 21 -57.29 -1.99 14.71
C ALA A 21 -57.28 -0.95 15.86
N SER A 22 -56.30 -1.02 16.76
CA SER A 22 -56.09 -0.08 17.86
C SER A 22 -55.19 1.09 17.42
N SER A 23 -55.64 1.83 16.42
CA SER A 23 -55.05 3.15 16.08
C SER A 23 -56.06 4.29 16.24
N VAL A 24 -57.21 4.02 16.89
CA VAL A 24 -58.25 5.01 17.24
C VAL A 24 -58.47 4.97 18.76
N GLY A 25 -57.38 5.11 19.52
CA GLY A 25 -57.40 5.01 20.98
C GLY A 25 -56.10 5.45 21.63
N THR A 26 -55.20 6.12 20.91
CA THR A 26 -54.04 6.77 21.54
C THR A 26 -54.58 7.92 22.37
N VAL A 27 -54.75 7.67 23.67
CA VAL A 27 -54.90 8.75 24.65
C VAL A 27 -53.54 9.46 24.65
N TYR A 28 -53.46 10.55 23.90
CA TYR A 28 -52.32 11.44 24.00
C TYR A 28 -52.26 11.91 25.46
N GLY A 29 -51.06 11.89 26.04
CA GLY A 29 -50.84 12.43 27.38
C GLY A 29 -51.16 13.92 27.42
N GLU A 30 -51.09 14.49 28.62
CA GLU A 30 -51.20 15.94 28.79
C GLU A 30 -50.19 16.67 27.89
N ASP A 31 -50.61 17.79 27.33
CA ASP A 31 -49.77 18.61 26.47
C ASP A 31 -48.49 19.00 27.22
N GLN A 32 -47.35 18.71 26.61
CA GLN A 32 -46.02 19.03 27.14
C GLN A 32 -45.47 20.32 26.54
N THR A 33 -46.27 21.09 25.78
CA THR A 33 -45.86 22.43 25.34
C THR A 33 -45.66 23.33 26.54
N SER A 34 -44.45 23.88 26.67
CA SER A 34 -44.17 24.82 27.76
C SER A 34 -44.84 26.16 27.47
N LEU A 35 -45.25 26.91 28.50
CA LEU A 35 -45.82 28.25 28.30
C LEU A 35 -44.84 29.19 27.58
N SER A 36 -43.53 28.98 27.79
CA SER A 36 -42.49 29.70 27.06
C SER A 36 -42.46 29.41 25.56
N ASP A 37 -42.91 28.23 25.11
CA ASP A 37 -42.96 27.91 23.68
C ASP A 37 -44.08 28.65 22.95
N LEU A 38 -45.16 28.99 23.66
CA LEU A 38 -46.30 29.73 23.09
C LEU A 38 -45.95 31.20 22.81
N GLU A 39 -44.96 31.75 23.51
CA GLU A 39 -44.50 33.13 23.33
C GLU A 39 -43.43 33.27 22.22
N LEU A 40 -42.89 32.14 21.74
CA LEU A 40 -41.86 32.14 20.70
C LEU A 40 -42.49 32.23 19.30
N ASN A 41 -41.84 32.98 18.41
CA ASN A 41 -42.12 32.90 16.98
C ASN A 41 -41.71 31.52 16.44
N ASP A 42 -42.40 31.03 15.41
CA ASP A 42 -42.17 29.74 14.75
C ASP A 42 -40.68 29.49 14.45
N ALA A 43 -39.96 30.51 13.96
CA ALA A 43 -38.54 30.40 13.64
C ALA A 43 -37.66 30.20 14.89
N ALA A 44 -38.01 30.82 16.01
CA ALA A 44 -37.28 30.68 17.27
C ALA A 44 -37.58 29.32 17.92
N LEU A 45 -38.84 28.89 17.86
CA LEU A 45 -39.25 27.56 18.30
C LEU A 45 -38.52 26.47 17.49
N ALA A 46 -38.50 26.59 16.15
CA ALA A 46 -37.78 25.66 15.29
C ALA A 46 -36.29 25.57 15.66
N ARG A 47 -35.61 26.71 15.86
CA ARG A 47 -34.20 26.71 16.30
C ARG A 47 -33.99 26.04 17.64
N LYS A 48 -34.86 26.31 18.63
CA LYS A 48 -34.80 25.66 19.95
C LYS A 48 -34.86 24.13 19.82
N TYR A 49 -35.76 23.63 18.98
CA TYR A 49 -35.89 22.19 18.75
C TYR A 49 -34.76 21.60 17.90
N GLU A 50 -34.24 22.34 16.92
CA GLU A 50 -33.04 21.94 16.18
C GLU A 50 -31.81 21.81 17.09
N ASP A 51 -31.66 22.73 18.04
CA ASP A 51 -30.58 22.72 19.02
C ASP A 51 -30.76 21.59 20.03
N LEU A 52 -32.00 21.31 20.46
CA LEU A 52 -32.35 20.18 21.33
C LEU A 52 -32.11 18.82 20.68
N LEU A 53 -32.39 18.72 19.38
CA LEU A 53 -32.10 17.54 18.56
C LEU A 53 -30.63 17.46 18.13
N GLU A 54 -29.83 18.47 18.50
CA GLU A 54 -28.41 18.58 18.17
C GLU A 54 -28.11 18.48 16.66
N LEU A 55 -29.06 18.87 15.81
CA LEU A 55 -28.96 18.71 14.35
C LEU A 55 -27.80 19.51 13.74
N ARG A 56 -27.31 20.53 14.44
CA ARG A 56 -26.18 21.38 14.03
C ARG A 56 -24.85 20.96 14.65
N LYS A 57 -24.82 19.98 15.55
CA LYS A 57 -23.56 19.50 16.12
C LYS A 57 -22.93 18.52 15.12
N PRO A 58 -21.63 18.67 14.81
CA PRO A 58 -20.93 17.70 13.98
C PRO A 58 -21.00 16.33 14.64
N ARG A 59 -21.10 15.29 13.84
CA ARG A 59 -21.00 13.93 14.39
C ARG A 59 -19.58 13.68 14.87
N LYS A 60 -19.41 12.69 15.74
CA LYS A 60 -18.08 12.30 16.25
C LYS A 60 -17.12 11.96 15.11
N GLU A 61 -17.59 11.29 14.06
CA GLU A 61 -16.76 10.98 12.89
C GLU A 61 -16.34 12.23 12.12
N GLU A 62 -17.20 13.26 12.11
CA GLU A 62 -16.90 14.56 11.48
C GLU A 62 -15.93 15.37 12.32
N GLU A 63 -16.04 15.33 13.65
CA GLU A 63 -15.06 15.91 14.57
C GLU A 63 -13.68 15.27 14.40
N GLU A 64 -13.64 13.93 14.29
CA GLU A 64 -12.41 13.18 14.03
C GLU A 64 -11.81 13.51 12.65
N ALA A 65 -12.64 13.63 11.61
CA ALA A 65 -12.20 14.00 10.27
C ALA A 65 -11.71 15.46 10.18
N ASN A 66 -12.22 16.35 11.04
CA ASN A 66 -11.80 17.75 11.13
C ASN A 66 -10.52 17.94 11.96
N GLN A 67 -9.93 16.88 12.52
CA GLN A 67 -8.64 16.97 13.21
C GLN A 67 -7.52 17.32 12.22
N PHE A 68 -6.50 18.03 12.72
CA PHE A 68 -5.31 18.34 11.93
C PHE A 68 -4.66 17.04 11.44
N LEU A 69 -4.31 17.01 10.15
CA LEU A 69 -3.62 15.87 9.54
C LEU A 69 -2.28 15.65 10.26
N LEU A 70 -2.02 14.42 10.70
CA LEU A 70 -0.74 14.08 11.36
C LEU A 70 0.45 14.21 10.40
N LEU A 71 0.21 14.06 9.10
CA LEU A 71 1.21 14.18 8.05
C LEU A 71 0.64 15.05 6.95
N GLU A 72 1.19 16.26 6.82
CA GLU A 72 0.88 17.12 5.69
C GLU A 72 1.44 16.50 4.42
N ARG A 73 0.61 16.46 3.37
CA ARG A 73 1.09 16.05 2.06
C ARG A 73 2.01 17.16 1.53
N PRO A 74 3.26 16.85 1.14
CA PRO A 74 4.14 17.85 0.56
C PRO A 74 3.53 18.43 -0.70
N GLU A 75 3.86 19.70 -0.99
CA GLU A 75 3.35 20.38 -2.19
C GLU A 75 3.70 19.61 -3.46
N LYS A 76 2.77 19.63 -4.42
CA LYS A 76 2.94 18.91 -5.69
C LYS A 76 4.13 19.48 -6.47
N GLY A 77 5.06 18.63 -6.86
CA GLY A 77 6.27 18.99 -7.58
C GLY A 77 7.41 19.53 -6.70
N SER A 78 7.19 19.63 -5.38
CA SER A 78 8.23 20.05 -4.44
C SER A 78 9.37 19.04 -4.36
N GLN A 79 10.54 19.50 -3.92
CA GLN A 79 11.67 18.62 -3.64
C GLN A 79 11.33 17.59 -2.55
N ALA A 80 10.58 18.01 -1.52
CA ALA A 80 10.11 17.13 -0.46
C ALA A 80 9.23 15.97 -0.98
N GLU A 81 8.36 16.22 -1.98
CA GLU A 81 7.57 15.15 -2.62
C GLU A 81 8.46 14.15 -3.36
N LYS A 82 9.49 14.64 -4.07
CA LYS A 82 10.45 13.78 -4.79
C LYS A 82 11.24 12.90 -3.83
N GLU A 83 11.78 13.48 -2.75
CA GLU A 83 12.52 12.74 -1.74
C GLU A 83 11.66 11.68 -1.04
N LEU A 84 10.41 12.02 -0.71
CA LEU A 84 9.45 11.09 -0.12
C LEU A 84 9.11 9.96 -1.10
N TYR A 85 8.92 10.28 -2.39
CA TYR A 85 8.70 9.30 -3.44
C TYR A 85 9.88 8.34 -3.58
N GLU A 86 11.11 8.87 -3.67
CA GLU A 86 12.32 8.06 -3.78
C GLU A 86 12.51 7.14 -2.57
N LYS A 87 12.35 7.68 -1.36
CA LYS A 87 12.41 6.89 -0.13
C LYS A 87 11.39 5.76 -0.14
N THR A 88 10.16 6.06 -0.58
CA THR A 88 9.09 5.05 -0.69
C THR A 88 9.45 3.98 -1.70
N MET A 89 9.95 4.36 -2.89
CA MET A 89 10.37 3.40 -3.92
C MET A 89 11.53 2.52 -3.47
N VAL A 90 12.52 3.07 -2.77
CA VAL A 90 13.64 2.30 -2.21
C VAL A 90 13.14 1.29 -1.18
N SER A 91 12.24 1.72 -0.28
CA SER A 91 11.64 0.85 0.72
C SER A 91 10.86 -0.31 0.08
N LEU A 92 10.04 -0.02 -0.92
CA LEU A 92 9.26 -1.05 -1.63
C LEU A 92 10.17 -2.05 -2.36
N ARG A 93 11.19 -1.57 -3.08
CA ARG A 93 12.16 -2.45 -3.77
C ARG A 93 12.99 -3.28 -2.80
N ARG A 94 13.18 -2.82 -1.56
CA ARG A 94 13.82 -3.61 -0.52
C ARG A 94 12.88 -4.71 -0.03
N GLN A 95 11.65 -4.37 0.32
CA GLN A 95 10.65 -5.35 0.76
C GLN A 95 10.37 -6.43 -0.27
N ILE A 96 10.32 -6.09 -1.56
CA ILE A 96 10.17 -7.08 -2.64
C ILE A 96 11.35 -8.05 -2.65
N ARG A 97 12.59 -7.56 -2.52
CA ARG A 97 13.77 -8.43 -2.46
C ARG A 97 13.76 -9.33 -1.23
N ASP A 98 13.37 -8.79 -0.08
CA ASP A 98 13.25 -9.58 1.15
C ASP A 98 12.23 -10.73 0.96
N LEU A 99 11.09 -10.47 0.29
CA LEU A 99 10.09 -11.50 -0.04
C LEU A 99 10.59 -12.53 -1.08
N GLU A 100 11.34 -12.09 -2.08
CA GLU A 100 11.96 -12.99 -3.07
C GLU A 100 12.99 -13.91 -2.40
N ASP A 101 13.79 -13.38 -1.48
CA ASP A 101 14.77 -14.15 -0.71
C ASP A 101 14.08 -15.16 0.21
N ASP A 102 12.98 -14.79 0.86
CA ASP A 102 12.16 -15.68 1.67
C ASP A 102 11.54 -16.81 0.82
N GLU A 103 11.04 -16.51 -0.39
CA GLU A 103 10.49 -17.52 -1.30
C GLU A 103 11.57 -18.52 -1.76
N ILE A 104 12.78 -18.04 -2.07
CA ILE A 104 13.92 -18.91 -2.41
C ILE A 104 14.31 -19.78 -1.22
N PHE A 105 14.32 -19.21 -0.01
CA PHE A 105 14.62 -19.94 1.20
C PHE A 105 13.61 -21.06 1.46
N ASP A 106 12.32 -20.77 1.34
CA ASP A 106 11.24 -21.75 1.51
C ASP A 106 11.31 -22.85 0.44
N GLN A 107 11.58 -22.49 -0.82
CA GLN A 107 11.77 -23.46 -1.89
C GLN A 107 13.00 -24.36 -1.63
N MET A 108 14.10 -23.78 -1.14
CA MET A 108 15.29 -24.54 -0.78
C MET A 108 15.03 -25.46 0.42
N LEU A 109 14.23 -25.02 1.40
CA LEU A 109 13.85 -25.83 2.55
C LEU A 109 12.98 -27.03 2.14
N LEU A 110 11.97 -26.80 1.28
CA LEU A 110 11.13 -27.84 0.70
C LEU A 110 11.94 -28.83 -0.13
N ARG A 111 12.89 -28.34 -0.95
CA ARG A 111 13.77 -29.20 -1.75
C ARG A 111 14.78 -29.97 -0.88
N GLY A 112 15.33 -29.34 0.15
CA GLY A 112 16.24 -29.97 1.11
C GLY A 112 15.57 -31.11 1.88
N SER A 113 14.28 -30.96 2.24
CA SER A 113 13.48 -32.04 2.84
C SER A 113 13.31 -33.25 1.92
N GLN A 114 13.44 -33.10 0.60
CA GLN A 114 13.36 -34.19 -0.38
C GLN A 114 14.72 -34.84 -0.67
N ALA A 115 15.84 -34.27 -0.20
CA ALA A 115 17.18 -34.80 -0.45
C ALA A 115 17.40 -36.20 0.17
N GLY A 116 16.64 -36.58 1.21
CA GLY A 116 16.63 -37.93 1.78
C GLY A 116 15.80 -38.98 1.02
N LEU A 117 14.96 -38.55 0.05
CA LEU A 117 14.10 -39.42 -0.76
C LEU A 117 14.69 -39.71 -2.15
N VAL A 118 15.70 -38.95 -2.57
CA VAL A 118 16.44 -39.25 -3.79
C VAL A 118 17.25 -40.51 -3.52
N GLN A 119 16.73 -41.64 -4.00
CA GLN A 119 17.44 -42.92 -3.99
C GLN A 119 18.82 -42.68 -4.62
N PRO A 120 19.93 -42.97 -3.92
CA PRO A 120 21.25 -42.87 -4.54
C PRO A 120 21.23 -43.70 -5.83
N PRO A 121 21.86 -43.24 -6.93
CA PRO A 121 21.84 -43.97 -8.19
C PRO A 121 22.39 -45.37 -7.94
N SER A 122 21.48 -46.35 -7.88
CA SER A 122 21.78 -47.77 -7.72
C SER A 122 22.28 -48.30 -9.05
N SER A 123 23.44 -47.82 -9.50
CA SER A 123 24.18 -48.40 -10.60
C SER A 123 25.33 -49.22 -10.03
N ASN A 124 25.29 -50.55 -10.23
CA ASN A 124 26.41 -51.44 -9.93
C ASN A 124 27.54 -51.33 -10.99
N ASP A 125 27.40 -50.40 -11.93
CA ASP A 125 28.27 -50.22 -13.09
C ASP A 125 28.90 -48.82 -12.99
N ILE A 126 30.16 -48.80 -12.54
CA ILE A 126 30.92 -47.57 -12.23
C ILE A 126 31.07 -46.71 -13.49
N ASP A 127 31.23 -47.34 -14.66
CA ASP A 127 31.41 -46.65 -15.94
C ASP A 127 30.14 -45.90 -16.37
N LYS A 128 28.96 -46.48 -16.10
CA LYS A 128 27.68 -45.80 -16.35
C LYS A 128 27.48 -44.62 -15.40
N LEU A 129 27.93 -44.75 -14.15
CA LEU A 129 27.87 -43.66 -13.18
C LEU A 129 28.78 -42.49 -13.61
N MET A 130 30.03 -42.79 -13.99
CA MET A 130 30.97 -41.78 -14.50
C MET A 130 30.45 -41.11 -15.77
N ARG A 131 29.89 -41.89 -16.70
CA ARG A 131 29.27 -41.35 -17.93
C ARG A 131 28.06 -40.47 -17.63
N SER A 132 27.23 -40.83 -16.65
CA SER A 132 26.09 -40.01 -16.23
C SER A 132 26.51 -38.71 -15.55
N MET A 133 27.65 -38.70 -14.85
CA MET A 133 28.20 -37.52 -14.19
C MET A 133 28.92 -36.56 -15.15
N MET A 134 29.40 -37.05 -16.28
CA MET A 134 30.04 -36.24 -17.32
C MET A 134 29.05 -35.44 -18.20
N GLY A 135 27.74 -35.50 -17.88
CA GLY A 135 26.69 -34.81 -18.63
C GLY A 135 26.37 -35.47 -19.99
N PRO A 136 25.23 -35.14 -20.62
CA PRO A 136 24.93 -35.62 -21.95
C PRO A 136 25.99 -35.14 -22.94
N ASP A 137 26.61 -36.09 -23.63
CA ASP A 137 27.66 -35.91 -24.62
C ASP A 137 27.26 -34.81 -25.62
N VAL A 138 28.12 -33.80 -25.78
CA VAL A 138 27.98 -32.63 -26.67
C VAL A 138 28.08 -33.04 -28.17
N GLN A 139 27.87 -34.31 -28.50
CA GLN A 139 28.20 -34.88 -29.80
C GLN A 139 27.05 -34.94 -30.82
N THR A 140 25.86 -34.44 -30.52
CA THR A 140 24.72 -34.49 -31.47
C THR A 140 24.48 -33.22 -32.30
N ILE A 141 25.31 -32.17 -32.16
CA ILE A 141 25.14 -30.91 -32.94
C ILE A 141 26.28 -30.70 -33.96
N SER A 142 27.32 -31.53 -33.96
CA SER A 142 28.52 -31.32 -34.81
C SER A 142 28.43 -31.85 -36.25
N SER A 143 27.23 -32.05 -36.82
CA SER A 143 27.07 -32.38 -38.25
C SER A 143 26.55 -31.22 -39.11
N ILE A 144 26.32 -30.04 -38.53
CA ILE A 144 25.95 -28.83 -39.28
C ILE A 144 26.97 -27.74 -38.97
N ALA A 145 27.68 -27.30 -40.02
CA ALA A 145 28.55 -26.12 -40.08
C ALA A 145 30.00 -26.25 -39.54
N HIS A 146 30.83 -26.99 -40.27
CA HIS A 146 32.24 -26.58 -40.44
C HIS A 146 32.36 -25.54 -41.57
N LYS A 147 32.37 -24.25 -41.23
CA LYS A 147 33.12 -23.25 -42.00
C LYS A 147 33.44 -22.01 -41.16
N ALA A 148 34.70 -21.58 -41.24
CA ALA A 148 35.36 -20.44 -40.58
C ALA A 148 35.82 -20.73 -39.13
N ARG A 149 37.11 -21.00 -38.88
CA ARG A 149 38.33 -20.17 -39.00
C ARG A 149 38.45 -19.16 -37.85
N GLY A 150 39.24 -19.55 -36.84
CA GLY A 150 40.27 -18.67 -36.28
C GLY A 150 40.07 -18.15 -34.85
N VAL A 151 41.19 -18.24 -34.12
CA VAL A 151 41.62 -17.41 -32.98
C VAL A 151 41.25 -17.91 -31.58
N LEU A 152 42.31 -18.34 -30.88
CA LEU A 152 42.40 -18.50 -29.43
C LEU A 152 42.25 -17.13 -28.76
N GLU A 153 41.24 -16.98 -27.92
CA GLU A 153 41.28 -16.03 -26.81
C GLU A 153 40.99 -16.79 -25.52
N THR A 154 41.85 -16.58 -24.52
CA THR A 154 41.71 -17.10 -23.18
C THR A 154 40.48 -16.48 -22.53
N GLU A 155 39.37 -17.20 -22.55
CA GLU A 155 38.14 -16.79 -21.88
C GLU A 155 38.35 -16.86 -20.37
N THR A 156 38.55 -15.69 -19.78
CA THR A 156 38.56 -15.48 -18.34
C THR A 156 37.20 -15.91 -17.79
N VAL A 157 37.17 -17.07 -17.15
CA VAL A 157 36.02 -17.58 -16.40
C VAL A 157 35.61 -16.51 -15.39
N ALA A 158 34.45 -15.90 -15.62
CA ALA A 158 33.85 -14.95 -14.71
C ALA A 158 33.65 -15.63 -13.34
N PRO A 159 34.18 -15.08 -12.23
CA PRO A 159 33.92 -15.64 -10.92
C PRO A 159 32.42 -15.47 -10.60
N GLY A 160 31.77 -16.59 -10.23
CA GLY A 160 30.36 -16.62 -9.85
C GLY A 160 30.04 -15.68 -8.67
N PRO A 161 28.74 -15.50 -8.36
CA PRO A 161 28.20 -14.39 -7.54
C PRO A 161 28.63 -14.39 -6.06
N TRP A 162 29.46 -15.35 -5.65
CA TRP A 162 29.92 -15.56 -4.29
C TRP A 162 31.25 -14.84 -3.98
N LEU A 163 31.95 -14.30 -4.98
CA LEU A 163 33.14 -13.47 -4.77
C LEU A 163 32.79 -11.99 -4.57
N LYS A 164 32.18 -11.66 -3.42
CA LYS A 164 32.13 -10.27 -2.95
C LYS A 164 33.51 -9.87 -2.42
N LYS A 165 34.33 -9.24 -3.26
CA LYS A 165 35.49 -8.47 -2.77
C LYS A 165 34.95 -7.25 -2.03
N ASN A 166 35.24 -7.16 -0.74
CA ASN A 166 34.99 -5.95 0.05
C ASN A 166 35.71 -4.76 -0.60
N PRO A 167 35.06 -3.61 -0.85
CA PRO A 167 35.79 -2.39 -1.13
C PRO A 167 36.46 -1.88 0.16
N PRO A 168 37.67 -1.27 0.07
CA PRO A 168 38.33 -0.72 1.24
C PRO A 168 37.58 0.51 1.79
N VAL A 169 37.67 0.61 3.10
CA VAL A 169 37.15 1.65 3.98
C VAL A 169 38.03 2.92 3.90
N VAL A 170 37.37 4.07 3.72
CA VAL A 170 37.67 5.44 4.21
C VAL A 170 38.77 6.29 3.57
N SER A 171 38.33 7.48 3.12
CA SER A 171 38.90 8.81 3.39
C SER A 171 37.77 9.82 3.10
N LEU A 172 37.06 10.43 4.06
CA LEU A 172 37.45 11.49 5.03
C LEU A 172 37.96 12.77 4.33
N LEU A 173 37.49 13.94 4.81
CA LEU A 173 37.63 15.36 4.36
C LEU A 173 36.40 15.89 3.57
N ASP A 174 35.65 16.95 3.92
CA ASP A 174 35.66 17.97 5.00
C ASP A 174 34.23 18.56 5.13
N PRO A 175 33.76 19.02 6.32
CA PRO A 175 32.60 19.90 6.45
C PRO A 175 33.06 21.32 6.86
N ASP A 176 33.28 22.20 5.88
CA ASP A 176 33.39 23.64 6.10
C ASP A 176 32.37 24.34 5.18
N ASP A 177 31.24 24.77 5.73
CA ASP A 177 30.54 25.99 5.33
C ASP A 177 29.43 26.29 6.35
N GLU A 178 29.87 26.82 7.50
CA GLU A 178 29.04 27.61 8.41
C GLU A 178 28.66 28.91 7.67
N SER A 179 27.42 29.01 7.19
CA SER A 179 26.81 30.31 6.89
C SER A 179 25.76 30.63 7.94
N GLU A 180 26.27 31.33 8.95
CA GLU A 180 25.57 32.07 9.99
C GLU A 180 24.58 33.06 9.33
N ILE A 181 23.29 32.71 9.33
CA ILE A 181 22.22 33.63 8.94
C ILE A 181 21.76 34.33 10.21
N ASP A 182 22.19 35.58 10.38
CA ASP A 182 21.83 36.46 11.48
C ASP A 182 20.30 36.56 11.66
N ALA A 183 19.81 35.98 12.75
CA ALA A 183 18.40 35.98 13.13
C ALA A 183 17.85 37.39 13.51
N GLU A 184 18.67 38.44 13.46
CA GLU A 184 18.23 39.82 13.72
C GLU A 184 17.71 40.56 12.47
N SER A 185 18.00 40.09 11.25
CA SER A 185 17.54 40.77 10.03
C SER A 185 16.04 40.57 9.74
N VAL A 186 15.47 39.43 10.15
CA VAL A 186 14.07 39.09 9.88
C VAL A 186 13.08 39.85 10.78
N LEU A 187 13.50 40.24 11.99
CA LEU A 187 12.63 40.98 12.93
C LEU A 187 12.47 42.47 12.59
N ALA A 188 13.34 43.04 11.75
CA ALA A 188 13.21 44.43 11.31
C ALA A 188 12.12 44.63 10.21
N ALA A 189 11.76 43.57 9.48
CA ALA A 189 10.81 43.67 8.37
C ALA A 189 9.32 43.61 8.77
N ILE A 190 9.01 43.16 9.99
CA ILE A 190 7.62 43.02 10.46
C ILE A 190 7.11 44.31 11.15
N ARG A 191 8.00 45.22 11.56
CA ARG A 191 7.64 46.38 12.40
C ARG A 191 7.17 47.63 11.65
N THR A 192 7.08 47.62 10.32
CA THR A 192 6.68 48.81 9.54
C THR A 192 5.29 48.73 8.90
N ARG A 193 4.48 47.70 9.22
CA ARG A 193 3.17 47.53 8.58
C ARG A 193 1.94 47.84 9.44
N GLU A 194 2.14 48.40 10.62
CA GLU A 194 1.07 48.99 11.42
C GLU A 194 1.42 50.45 11.68
N VAL A 195 0.87 51.36 10.87
CA VAL A 195 0.33 52.68 11.22
C VAL A 195 -0.03 53.33 9.88
N GLU A 196 -1.33 53.41 9.55
CA GLU A 196 -1.99 54.69 9.30
C GLU A 196 -3.53 54.51 9.16
N PRO A 197 -4.31 55.51 9.58
CA PRO A 197 -5.75 55.43 9.91
C PRO A 197 -6.73 55.47 8.73
#